data_AF-A0A4Q7Z6N9-F1
#
_entry.id   AF-A0A4Q7Z6N9-F1
#
_cell.length_a   1.000
_cell.length_b   1.000
_cell.length_c   1.000
_cell.angle_alpha   90.00
_cell.angle_beta   90.00
_cell.angle_gamma   90.00
#
_symmetry.space_group_name_H-M   'P 1'
#
loop_
_entity.id
_entity.type
_entity.pdbx_description
1 polymer ?
#
loop_
_entity_poly.entity_id
_entity_poly.type
_entity_poly.pdbx_seq_one_letter_code
_entity_poly.pdbx_strand_id
1 'polypeptide(L)'
;MPAETDLNAGNTCLVGIAPTVVHVAAVYHFDPPLVTGMLPRPACYLEILRQGEAHDPELEDQGYALDPVGAEPIRIELLFRPYAFLEAGDEVVDHDGRAWRFDGPWDWHPFDGQQTTIPAWPLKLLSRNGDPAPEDTAAVTQQTGTGSHEQELQRWTRLALVKRSTGQP
;
A
#
# COMPACT_ATOMS: atom_id res chain seq x y z
N MET A 1 0.09 -25.68 -27.03
CA MET A 1 0.42 -24.28 -27.40
C MET A 1 1.93 -24.18 -27.34
N PRO A 2 2.60 -23.64 -28.38
CA PRO A 2 4.06 -23.49 -28.40
C PRO A 2 4.53 -22.54 -27.28
N ALA A 3 5.75 -22.74 -26.79
CA ALA A 3 6.39 -21.79 -25.90
C ALA A 3 6.70 -20.49 -26.66
N GLU A 4 6.84 -19.37 -25.95
CA GLU A 4 7.12 -18.05 -26.54
C GLU A 4 8.32 -18.10 -27.50
N THR A 5 9.40 -18.78 -27.08
CA THR A 5 10.65 -18.93 -27.83
C THR A 5 10.51 -19.71 -29.14
N ASP A 6 9.41 -20.48 -29.30
CA ASP A 6 9.16 -21.33 -30.46
C ASP A 6 8.05 -20.78 -31.36
N LEU A 7 7.55 -19.56 -31.09
CA LEU A 7 6.51 -18.92 -31.87
C LEU A 7 7.04 -18.47 -33.23
N ASN A 8 6.34 -18.90 -34.29
CA ASN A 8 6.57 -18.46 -35.66
C ASN A 8 5.38 -17.65 -36.18
N ALA A 9 5.61 -16.84 -37.22
CA ALA A 9 4.55 -16.09 -37.89
C ALA A 9 3.42 -17.03 -38.35
N GLY A 10 2.17 -16.65 -38.03
CA GLY A 10 0.98 -17.45 -38.33
C GLY A 10 0.62 -18.50 -37.27
N ASN A 11 1.41 -18.65 -36.19
CA ASN A 11 1.02 -19.48 -35.05
C ASN A 11 -0.08 -18.80 -34.24
N THR A 12 -1.04 -19.61 -33.76
CA THR A 12 -1.97 -19.19 -32.71
C THR A 12 -1.30 -19.37 -31.35
N CYS A 13 -1.30 -18.32 -30.54
CA CYS A 13 -0.83 -18.35 -29.16
C CYS A 13 -1.89 -17.80 -28.21
N LEU A 14 -1.70 -18.06 -26.91
CA LEU A 14 -2.46 -17.43 -25.84
C LEU A 14 -1.59 -16.33 -25.24
N VAL A 15 -2.14 -15.13 -25.16
CA VAL A 15 -1.51 -14.00 -24.44
C VAL A 15 -2.27 -13.83 -23.13
N GLY A 16 -1.53 -13.77 -22.04
CA GLY A 16 -2.12 -13.58 -20.72
C GLY A 16 -1.06 -13.20 -19.69
N ILE A 17 -1.53 -12.59 -18.62
CA ILE A 17 -0.71 -12.29 -17.45
C ILE A 17 -0.97 -13.42 -16.46
N ALA A 18 0.07 -14.18 -16.11
CA ALA A 18 -0.05 -15.17 -15.06
C ALA A 18 -0.43 -14.49 -13.74
N PRO A 19 -1.15 -15.16 -12.82
CA PRO A 19 -1.39 -14.61 -11.49
C PRO A 19 -0.08 -14.13 -10.86
N THR A 20 0.01 -12.82 -10.63
CA THR A 20 1.23 -12.16 -10.19
C THR A 20 0.93 -11.39 -8.92
N VAL A 21 1.77 -11.59 -7.90
CA VAL A 21 1.73 -10.80 -6.67
C VAL A 21 2.67 -9.60 -6.85
N VAL A 22 2.15 -8.42 -6.56
CA VAL A 22 2.89 -7.17 -6.54
C VAL A 22 2.58 -6.43 -5.24
N HIS A 23 3.43 -5.51 -4.84
CA HIS A 23 3.09 -4.55 -3.80
C HIS A 23 3.01 -3.14 -4.38
N VAL A 24 2.05 -2.37 -3.89
CA VAL A 24 1.87 -0.98 -4.27
C VAL A 24 2.88 -0.14 -3.49
N ALA A 25 3.77 0.55 -4.20
CA ALA A 25 4.74 1.48 -3.63
C ALA A 25 4.11 2.86 -3.41
N ALA A 26 3.35 3.34 -4.40
CA ALA A 26 2.64 4.60 -4.34
C ALA A 26 1.29 4.53 -5.07
N VAL A 27 0.35 5.38 -4.65
CA VAL A 27 -0.93 5.60 -5.33
C VAL A 27 -1.02 7.07 -5.71
N TYR A 28 -1.06 7.33 -7.01
CA TYR A 28 -1.23 8.66 -7.56
C TYR A 28 -2.70 8.87 -7.90
N HIS A 29 -3.26 9.99 -7.44
CA HIS A 29 -4.60 10.43 -7.79
C HIS A 29 -4.51 11.71 -8.61
N PHE A 30 -5.31 11.79 -9.67
CA PHE A 30 -5.38 12.93 -10.57
C PHE A 30 -6.79 13.49 -10.57
N ASP A 31 -6.95 14.67 -9.99
CA ASP A 31 -8.18 15.46 -10.06
C ASP A 31 -7.85 16.89 -10.50
N PRO A 32 -8.11 17.27 -11.78
CA PRO A 32 -8.79 16.48 -12.81
C PRO A 32 -7.93 15.32 -13.38
N PRO A 33 -8.54 14.33 -14.09
CA PRO A 33 -7.83 13.22 -14.70
C PRO A 33 -6.68 13.65 -15.63
N LEU A 34 -5.59 12.87 -15.63
CA LEU A 34 -4.35 13.20 -16.32
C LEU A 34 -4.55 13.29 -17.84
N VAL A 35 -4.09 14.39 -18.44
CA VAL A 35 -4.13 14.61 -19.89
C VAL A 35 -2.80 14.17 -20.50
N THR A 36 -2.75 12.95 -21.04
CA THR A 36 -1.56 12.37 -21.68
C THR A 36 -1.52 12.58 -23.20
N GLY A 37 -2.57 13.20 -23.77
CA GLY A 37 -2.78 13.29 -25.22
C GLY A 37 -3.48 12.06 -25.82
N MET A 38 -3.66 10.99 -25.05
CA MET A 38 -4.37 9.76 -25.43
C MET A 38 -5.56 9.50 -24.51
N LEU A 39 -6.51 8.66 -24.94
CA LEU A 39 -7.60 8.13 -24.11
C LEU A 39 -7.33 6.66 -23.77
N PRO A 40 -7.79 6.14 -22.61
CA PRO A 40 -8.51 6.87 -21.55
C PRO A 40 -7.63 7.87 -20.79
N ARG A 41 -8.25 8.85 -20.12
CA ARG A 41 -7.55 9.77 -19.20
C ARG A 41 -7.59 9.16 -17.80
N PRO A 42 -6.45 8.71 -17.26
CA PRO A 42 -6.43 8.05 -15.97
C PRO A 42 -6.71 9.06 -14.86
N ALA A 43 -7.59 8.68 -13.94
CA ALA A 43 -7.81 9.37 -12.68
C ALA A 43 -6.89 8.86 -11.56
N CYS A 44 -6.23 7.72 -11.78
CA CYS A 44 -5.34 7.10 -10.81
C CYS A 44 -4.25 6.27 -11.51
N TYR A 45 -3.07 6.22 -10.90
CA TYR A 45 -2.06 5.20 -11.20
C TYR A 45 -1.59 4.53 -9.92
N LEU A 46 -1.37 3.22 -10.00
CA LEU A 46 -0.62 2.47 -9.01
C LEU A 46 0.81 2.34 -9.50
N GLU A 47 1.78 2.73 -8.67
CA GLU A 47 3.15 2.30 -8.86
C GLU A 47 3.35 0.97 -8.13
N ILE A 48 3.73 -0.05 -8.89
CA ILE A 48 3.84 -1.42 -8.41
C ILE A 48 5.28 -1.94 -8.53
N LEU A 49 5.67 -2.70 -7.52
CA LEU A 49 6.94 -3.44 -7.45
C LEU A 49 6.64 -4.93 -7.39
N ARG A 50 7.51 -5.75 -7.99
CA ARG A 50 7.29 -7.20 -7.99
C ARG A 50 7.51 -7.76 -6.60
N GLN A 51 6.81 -8.84 -6.29
CA GLN A 51 7.10 -9.61 -5.09
C GLN A 51 8.59 -9.99 -5.02
N GLY A 52 9.24 -9.69 -3.90
CA GLY A 52 10.67 -9.88 -3.66
C GLY A 52 11.52 -8.62 -3.84
N GLU A 53 10.99 -7.57 -4.47
CA GLU A 53 11.68 -6.29 -4.63
C GLU A 53 11.43 -5.39 -3.41
N ALA A 54 12.45 -4.65 -2.97
CA ALA A 54 12.28 -3.59 -1.99
C ALA A 54 12.29 -2.26 -2.73
N HIS A 55 11.48 -1.29 -2.29
CA HIS A 55 11.56 0.07 -2.81
C HIS A 55 12.94 0.65 -2.51
N ASP A 56 13.62 1.15 -3.55
CA ASP A 56 14.89 1.85 -3.47
C ASP A 56 14.65 3.32 -3.86
N PRO A 57 14.73 4.26 -2.91
CA PRO A 57 14.44 5.66 -3.19
C PRO A 57 15.46 6.32 -4.13
N GLU A 58 16.61 5.70 -4.38
CA GLU A 58 17.63 6.21 -5.31
C GLU A 58 17.35 5.80 -6.77
N LEU A 59 16.34 4.95 -7.01
CA LEU A 59 15.96 4.46 -8.34
C LEU A 59 14.63 5.09 -8.79
N GLU A 60 14.71 6.12 -9.64
CA GLU A 60 13.54 6.86 -10.13
C GLU A 60 12.52 6.00 -10.91
N ASP A 61 12.98 4.96 -11.62
CA ASP A 61 12.14 4.12 -12.51
C ASP A 61 12.11 2.64 -12.05
N GLN A 62 12.14 2.39 -10.73
CA GLN A 62 12.10 1.02 -10.23
C GLN A 62 10.72 0.35 -10.45
N GLY A 63 9.65 1.13 -10.27
CA GLY A 63 8.27 0.66 -10.33
C GLY A 63 7.69 0.61 -11.75
N TYR A 64 6.60 -0.14 -11.90
CA TYR A 64 5.75 -0.09 -13.09
C TYR A 64 4.46 0.66 -12.77
N ALA A 65 4.00 1.52 -13.68
CA ALA A 65 2.71 2.17 -13.57
C ALA A 65 1.59 1.25 -14.09
N LEU A 66 0.52 1.09 -13.30
CA LEU A 66 -0.70 0.37 -13.67
C LEU A 66 -1.90 1.31 -13.48
N ASP A 67 -2.74 1.45 -14.51
CA ASP A 67 -4.07 2.04 -14.38
C ASP A 67 -5.05 0.95 -13.88
N PRO A 68 -5.55 1.04 -12.64
CA PRO A 68 -6.44 0.01 -12.09
C PRO A 68 -7.84 0.03 -12.72
N VAL A 69 -8.22 1.11 -13.40
CA VAL A 69 -9.49 1.28 -14.14
C VAL A 69 -9.27 1.35 -15.65
N GLY A 70 -8.08 0.97 -16.11
CA GLY A 70 -7.76 0.79 -17.51
C GLY A 70 -8.65 -0.27 -18.18
N ALA A 71 -8.64 -0.29 -19.52
CA ALA A 71 -9.46 -1.21 -20.30
C ALA A 71 -8.83 -2.62 -20.41
N GLU A 72 -7.66 -2.82 -19.81
CA GLU A 72 -6.96 -4.09 -19.78
C GLU A 72 -7.81 -5.13 -19.02
N PRO A 73 -7.94 -6.38 -19.53
CA PRO A 73 -8.74 -7.43 -18.89
C PRO A 73 -8.01 -8.04 -17.68
N ILE A 74 -7.63 -7.22 -16.72
CA ILE A 74 -6.91 -7.60 -15.51
C ILE A 74 -7.87 -7.56 -14.33
N ARG A 75 -7.88 -8.62 -13.52
CA ARG A 75 -8.57 -8.64 -12.22
C ARG A 75 -7.55 -8.38 -11.11
N ILE A 76 -7.80 -7.36 -10.30
CA ILE A 76 -6.97 -7.01 -9.14
C ILE A 76 -7.68 -7.46 -7.87
N GLU A 77 -6.93 -8.05 -6.93
CA GLU A 77 -7.43 -8.46 -5.61
C GLU A 77 -6.47 -7.98 -4.53
N LEU A 78 -7.00 -7.28 -3.52
CA LEU A 78 -6.21 -6.81 -2.38
C LEU A 78 -5.94 -7.99 -1.43
N LEU A 79 -4.69 -8.43 -1.36
CA LEU A 79 -4.29 -9.49 -0.44
C LEU A 79 -4.13 -8.99 1.00
N PHE A 80 -3.56 -7.80 1.17
CA PHE A 80 -3.31 -7.20 2.47
C PHE A 80 -3.01 -5.71 2.35
N ARG A 81 -3.66 -4.90 3.20
CA ARG A 81 -3.31 -3.51 3.45
C ARG A 81 -2.86 -3.41 4.91
N PRO A 82 -1.58 -3.11 5.19
CA PRO A 82 -1.13 -2.85 6.55
C PRO A 82 -1.98 -1.74 7.18
N TYR A 83 -2.39 -1.93 8.43
CA TYR A 83 -3.21 -0.95 9.15
C TYR A 83 -4.54 -0.65 8.45
N ALA A 84 -5.20 -1.67 7.88
CA ALA A 84 -6.45 -1.49 7.14
C ALA A 84 -7.58 -0.78 7.90
N PHE A 85 -7.50 -0.71 9.23
CA PHE A 85 -8.43 -0.03 10.13
C PHE A 85 -8.16 1.49 10.29
N LEU A 86 -7.10 2.03 9.67
CA LEU A 86 -6.77 3.45 9.64
C LEU A 86 -6.85 4.02 8.22
N GLU A 87 -7.09 5.32 8.13
CA GLU A 87 -7.07 6.12 6.90
C GLU A 87 -5.97 7.18 6.98
N ALA A 88 -5.37 7.54 5.85
CA ALA A 88 -4.37 8.60 5.81
C ALA A 88 -4.99 9.91 6.32
N GLY A 89 -4.30 10.60 7.22
CA GLY A 89 -4.79 11.76 7.95
C GLY A 89 -5.49 11.45 9.27
N ASP A 90 -5.72 10.18 9.63
CA ASP A 90 -6.28 9.83 10.95
C ASP A 90 -5.36 10.35 12.06
N GLU A 91 -5.96 10.99 13.08
CA GLU A 91 -5.26 11.36 14.30
C GLU A 91 -5.62 10.37 15.40
N VAL A 92 -4.61 9.86 16.10
CA VAL A 92 -4.77 8.85 17.14
C VAL A 92 -4.02 9.23 18.40
N VAL A 93 -4.48 8.73 19.55
CA VAL A 93 -3.69 8.69 20.77
C VAL A 93 -3.22 7.27 21.03
N ASP A 94 -1.96 7.12 21.38
CA ASP A 94 -1.35 5.84 21.69
C ASP A 94 -1.57 5.43 23.16
N HIS A 95 -1.05 4.26 23.54
CA HIS A 95 -1.18 3.74 24.89
C HIS A 95 -0.59 4.67 25.96
N ASP A 96 0.48 5.38 25.63
CA ASP A 96 1.21 6.27 26.53
C ASP A 96 0.59 7.67 26.60
N GLY A 97 -0.52 7.89 25.88
CA GLY A 97 -1.23 9.17 25.85
C GLY A 97 -0.65 10.19 24.87
N ARG A 98 0.26 9.77 23.99
CA ARG A 98 0.89 10.62 22.98
C ARG A 98 0.03 10.64 21.71
N ALA A 99 -0.11 11.81 21.09
CA ALA A 99 -0.91 12.01 19.89
C ALA A 99 -0.07 11.90 18.62
N TRP A 100 -0.65 11.30 17.58
CA TRP A 100 -0.01 10.98 16.31
C TRP A 100 -0.95 11.24 15.13
N ARG A 101 -0.38 11.61 13.98
CA ARG A 101 -1.02 11.53 12.67
C ARG A 101 -0.50 10.31 11.91
N PHE A 102 -1.41 9.55 11.32
CA PHE A 102 -1.11 8.43 10.43
C PHE A 102 -1.26 8.87 8.96
N ASP A 103 -0.18 8.88 8.19
CA ASP A 103 -0.25 9.25 6.75
C ASP A 103 -0.09 8.04 5.83
N GLY A 104 0.34 6.90 6.37
CA GLY A 104 0.39 5.64 5.65
C GLY A 104 1.14 4.56 6.41
N PRO A 105 1.21 3.34 5.86
CA PRO A 105 2.05 2.30 6.43
C PRO A 105 3.47 2.83 6.64
N TRP A 106 3.94 2.78 7.89
CA TRP A 106 5.27 3.22 8.31
C TRP A 106 5.50 4.75 8.32
N ASP A 107 4.51 5.55 7.94
CA ASP A 107 4.56 7.01 7.95
C ASP A 107 3.72 7.57 9.10
N TRP A 108 4.39 7.79 10.22
CA TRP A 108 3.81 8.21 11.49
C TRP A 108 4.44 9.51 11.96
N HIS A 109 3.60 10.49 12.33
CA HIS A 109 4.06 11.80 12.78
C HIS A 109 3.53 12.11 14.18
N PRO A 110 4.41 12.21 15.19
CA PRO A 110 3.99 12.66 16.51
C PRO A 110 3.75 14.17 16.52
N PHE A 111 2.71 14.62 17.24
CA PHE A 111 2.38 16.06 17.33
C PHE A 111 3.33 16.85 18.24
N ASP A 112 4.10 16.18 19.10
CA ASP A 112 5.03 16.81 20.03
C ASP A 112 6.41 17.12 19.44
N GLY A 113 6.67 16.74 18.18
CA GLY A 113 7.93 16.98 17.49
C GLY A 113 9.14 16.18 18.03
N GLN A 114 8.93 15.24 18.96
CA GLN A 114 10.00 14.36 19.44
C GLN A 114 10.31 13.25 18.42
N GLN A 115 11.48 12.64 18.56
CA GLN A 115 12.04 11.65 17.61
C GLN A 115 11.06 10.50 17.31
N THR A 116 11.15 9.97 16.09
CA THR A 116 10.22 8.99 15.53
C THR A 116 10.44 7.59 16.11
N THR A 117 9.56 7.20 17.01
CA THR A 117 9.24 5.80 17.28
C THR A 117 7.81 5.56 16.78
N ILE A 118 7.45 4.36 16.35
CA ILE A 118 6.05 4.05 16.03
C ILE A 118 5.16 4.19 17.29
N PRO A 119 3.85 4.50 17.19
CA PRO A 119 2.99 4.68 18.35
C PRO A 119 2.81 3.39 19.16
N ALA A 120 2.67 3.50 20.48
CA ALA A 120 2.42 2.34 21.33
C ALA A 120 0.96 1.87 21.20
N TRP A 121 0.74 0.59 20.91
CA TRP A 121 -0.61 0.01 20.89
C TRP A 121 -1.10 -0.32 22.31
N PRO A 122 -2.42 -0.26 22.58
CA PRO A 122 -3.51 0.04 21.65
C PRO A 122 -3.65 1.52 21.31
N LEU A 123 -4.23 1.80 20.15
CA LEU A 123 -4.53 3.14 19.67
C LEU A 123 -6.01 3.48 19.93
N LYS A 124 -6.29 4.78 20.10
CA LYS A 124 -7.65 5.32 20.07
C LYS A 124 -7.74 6.41 19.02
N LEU A 125 -8.76 6.33 18.17
CA LEU A 125 -9.03 7.34 17.16
C LEU A 125 -9.50 8.64 17.82
N LEU A 126 -8.84 9.75 17.49
CA LEU A 126 -9.20 11.10 17.93
C LEU A 126 -9.98 11.84 16.85
N SER A 127 -9.52 11.76 15.59
CA SER A 127 -10.08 12.48 14.46
C SER A 127 -9.99 11.63 13.20
N ARG A 128 -11.06 11.64 12.41
CA ARG A 128 -11.11 11.14 11.04
C ARG A 128 -11.93 12.12 10.22
N ASN A 129 -11.26 12.90 9.37
CA ASN A 129 -11.90 13.99 8.60
C ASN A 129 -12.72 14.95 9.49
N GLY A 130 -12.29 15.17 10.74
CA GLY A 130 -13.09 15.81 11.79
C GLY A 130 -13.55 14.80 12.83
N ASP A 131 -14.86 14.75 13.10
CA ASP A 131 -15.39 13.89 14.16
C ASP A 131 -15.51 12.43 13.68
N PRO A 132 -14.82 11.47 14.32
CA PRO A 132 -14.90 10.06 13.93
C PRO A 132 -16.24 9.44 14.36
N ALA A 133 -16.76 8.54 13.54
CA ALA A 133 -17.94 7.79 13.92
C ALA A 133 -17.63 6.81 15.08
N PRO A 134 -18.58 6.49 15.97
CA PRO A 134 -18.35 5.56 17.08
C PRO A 134 -17.87 4.18 16.61
N GLU A 135 -18.37 3.70 15.48
CA GLU A 135 -17.95 2.45 14.84
C GLU A 135 -16.47 2.44 14.43
N ASP A 136 -15.96 3.56 13.92
CA ASP A 136 -14.56 3.70 13.52
C ASP A 136 -13.65 3.65 14.74
N THR A 137 -14.02 4.38 15.78
CA THR A 137 -13.29 4.40 17.05
C THR A 137 -13.24 3.00 17.68
N ALA A 138 -14.37 2.29 17.64
CA ALA A 138 -14.46 0.92 18.17
C ALA A 138 -13.59 -0.05 17.35
N ALA A 139 -13.61 0.05 16.02
CA ALA A 139 -12.81 -0.80 15.14
C ALA A 139 -11.30 -0.61 15.39
N VAL A 140 -10.81 0.63 15.47
CA VAL A 140 -9.40 0.94 15.78
C VAL A 140 -9.01 0.37 17.15
N THR A 141 -9.84 0.61 18.16
CA THR A 141 -9.58 0.12 19.53
C THR A 141 -9.54 -1.41 19.59
N GLN A 142 -10.48 -2.08 18.91
CA GLN A 142 -10.55 -3.53 18.89
C GLN A 142 -9.34 -4.16 18.21
N GLN A 143 -8.97 -3.67 17.01
CA GLN A 143 -7.85 -4.22 16.24
C GLN A 143 -6.53 -4.04 17.00
N THR A 144 -6.30 -2.84 17.52
CA THR A 144 -5.04 -2.51 18.20
C THR A 144 -4.95 -3.05 19.63
N GLY A 145 -6.08 -3.45 20.23
CA GLY A 145 -6.10 -4.15 21.52
C GLY A 145 -5.58 -5.59 21.45
N THR A 146 -5.58 -6.22 20.28
CA THR A 146 -5.14 -7.63 20.12
C THR A 146 -3.96 -7.83 19.19
N GLY A 147 -3.65 -6.85 18.34
CA GLY A 147 -2.55 -6.95 17.38
C GLY A 147 -1.27 -6.24 17.82
N SER A 148 -0.32 -6.12 16.89
CA SER A 148 0.85 -5.25 17.05
C SER A 148 1.39 -4.77 15.71
N HIS A 149 2.17 -3.69 15.73
CA HIS A 149 2.97 -3.25 14.58
C HIS A 149 3.85 -4.37 14.01
N GLU A 150 4.45 -5.18 14.88
CA GLU A 150 5.30 -6.29 14.46
C GLU A 150 4.51 -7.34 13.67
N GLN A 151 3.29 -7.66 14.11
CA GLN A 151 2.44 -8.61 13.39
C GLN A 151 2.03 -8.10 12.01
N GLU A 152 1.68 -6.81 11.89
CA GLU A 152 1.39 -6.17 10.60
C GLU A 152 2.61 -6.24 9.66
N LEU A 153 3.80 -5.91 10.18
CA LEU A 153 5.05 -5.99 9.42
C LEU A 153 5.37 -7.43 8.99
N GLN A 154 5.26 -8.40 9.90
CA GLN A 154 5.51 -9.81 9.59
C GLN A 154 4.55 -10.35 8.52
N ARG A 155 3.27 -9.97 8.57
CA ARG A 155 2.28 -10.34 7.54
C ARG A 155 2.62 -9.71 6.20
N TRP A 156 2.97 -8.43 6.19
CA TRP A 156 3.40 -7.73 4.98
C TRP A 156 4.66 -8.37 4.38
N THR A 157 5.73 -8.56 5.16
CA THR A 157 6.99 -9.16 4.69
C THR A 157 6.78 -10.56 4.13
N ARG A 158 5.91 -11.38 4.74
CA ARG A 158 5.59 -12.73 4.24
C ARG A 158 4.93 -12.69 2.87
N LEU A 159 4.05 -11.72 2.63
CA LEU A 159 3.35 -11.57 1.34
C LEU A 159 4.25 -10.91 0.29
N ALA A 160 5.01 -9.90 0.67
CA ALA A 160 5.87 -9.18 -0.25
C ALA A 160 7.16 -9.95 -0.57
N LEU A 161 7.52 -10.98 0.20
CA LEU A 161 8.78 -11.76 0.10
C LEU A 161 10.05 -10.91 0.09
N VAL A 162 9.95 -9.67 0.57
CA VAL A 162 11.10 -8.78 0.70
C VAL A 162 12.04 -9.38 1.73
N LYS A 163 13.24 -9.79 1.32
CA LYS A 163 14.28 -10.15 2.28
C LYS A 163 14.58 -8.89 3.09
N ARG A 164 14.49 -8.99 4.42
CA ARG A 164 15.04 -7.94 5.31
C ARG A 164 16.50 -7.71 4.87
N SER A 165 16.82 -6.51 4.41
CA SER A 165 18.21 -6.08 4.32
C SER A 165 18.76 -6.14 5.74
N THR A 166 19.86 -6.86 5.94
CA THR A 166 20.63 -6.78 7.18
C THR A 166 21.19 -5.37 7.29
N GLY A 167 20.43 -4.46 7.91
CA GLY A 167 20.86 -3.10 8.19
C GLY A 167 19.78 -2.05 7.96
N GLN A 168 18.77 -1.99 8.84
CA GLN A 168 18.19 -0.73 9.29
C GLN A 168 17.60 -0.95 10.69
N PRO A 169 17.73 0.01 11.62
CA PRO A 169 17.45 -0.18 13.05
C PRO A 169 15.99 -0.57 13.34
#